data_AF-A0A1H4AH06-F1
#
_entry.id   AF-A0A1H4AH06-F1
#
_cell.length_a   1.000
_cell.length_b   1.000
_cell.length_c   1.000
_cell.angle_alpha   90.00
_cell.angle_beta   90.00
_cell.angle_gamma   90.00
#
_symmetry.space_group_name_H-M   'P 1'
#
loop_
_entity.id
_entity.type
_entity.pdbx_description
1 polymer ?
#
loop_
_entity_poly.entity_id
_entity_poly.type
_entity_poly.pdbx_seq_one_letter_code
_entity_poly.pdbx_strand_id
1 'polypeptide(L)'
;MPHDGHPHDHAHAHPHGHGHNHDHAGHLHSHIHAPEAAETIAALAGQFIDGFKAAADKMAFLRLAGVPLEIGGAGGAPSLKLVDVTLTTEWQVGTASPSFGSRELSYLPFPGPMVAERTNMGLVYVSLDEKRVVDLRAFLADHPAAKP
;
A
#
# COMPACT_ATOMS: atom_id res chain seq x y z
N MET A 1 -23.79 -70.10 36.35
CA MET A 1 -24.21 -69.43 35.10
C MET A 1 -22.95 -68.82 34.48
N PRO A 2 -22.65 -69.11 33.20
CA PRO A 2 -21.35 -68.87 32.58
C PRO A 2 -21.32 -67.56 31.78
N HIS A 3 -20.13 -66.98 31.59
CA HIS A 3 -19.85 -66.10 30.47
C HIS A 3 -18.54 -66.53 29.82
N ASP A 4 -18.66 -67.05 28.60
CA ASP A 4 -17.61 -67.28 27.61
C ASP A 4 -17.34 -66.00 26.80
N GLY A 5 -16.10 -65.86 26.33
CA GLY A 5 -15.73 -64.84 25.35
C GLY A 5 -14.24 -64.90 25.01
N HIS A 6 -13.88 -65.78 24.07
CA HIS A 6 -12.53 -65.93 23.50
C HIS A 6 -12.07 -64.73 22.65
N PRO A 7 -10.75 -64.49 22.55
CA PRO A 7 -10.17 -63.49 21.64
C PRO A 7 -10.03 -64.06 20.23
N HIS A 8 -10.39 -63.27 19.22
CA HIS A 8 -10.07 -63.55 17.82
C HIS A 8 -9.36 -62.36 17.20
N ASP A 9 -8.07 -62.54 16.92
CA ASP A 9 -7.30 -61.73 15.98
C ASP A 9 -7.75 -62.08 14.55
N HIS A 10 -8.20 -61.07 13.79
CA HIS A 10 -8.40 -61.19 12.35
C HIS A 10 -7.60 -60.12 11.62
N ALA A 11 -6.52 -60.58 10.99
CA ALA A 11 -5.83 -59.88 9.93
C ALA A 11 -6.75 -59.76 8.70
N HIS A 12 -6.96 -58.53 8.23
CA HIS A 12 -7.53 -58.27 6.92
C HIS A 12 -6.53 -57.49 6.06
N ALA A 13 -5.96 -58.19 5.08
CA ALA A 13 -5.29 -57.60 3.95
C ALA A 13 -6.33 -57.18 2.92
N HIS A 14 -6.45 -55.87 2.66
CA HIS A 14 -7.20 -55.35 1.51
C HIS A 14 -6.22 -54.59 0.58
N PRO A 15 -6.13 -54.98 -0.70
CA PRO A 15 -5.40 -54.21 -1.70
C PRO A 15 -6.31 -53.14 -2.29
N HIS A 16 -6.01 -51.87 -2.03
CA HIS A 16 -6.64 -50.76 -2.73
C HIS A 16 -5.66 -50.19 -3.76
N GLY A 17 -5.76 -50.69 -4.99
CA GLY A 17 -5.31 -50.00 -6.18
C GLY A 17 -6.51 -49.36 -6.88
N HIS A 18 -6.67 -48.04 -6.74
CA HIS A 18 -7.33 -47.20 -7.73
C HIS A 18 -6.81 -45.78 -7.59
N GLY A 19 -6.30 -45.26 -8.71
CA GLY A 19 -5.60 -43.99 -8.77
C GLY A 19 -6.54 -42.81 -8.60
N HIS A 20 -6.04 -41.80 -7.88
CA HIS A 20 -6.45 -40.42 -8.05
C HIS A 20 -5.19 -39.59 -8.23
N ASN A 21 -4.78 -39.47 -9.50
CA ASN A 21 -3.96 -38.36 -9.96
C ASN A 21 -4.85 -37.12 -9.78
N HIS A 22 -4.71 -36.42 -8.66
CA HIS A 22 -5.33 -35.12 -8.51
C HIS A 22 -4.51 -34.12 -9.33
N ASP A 23 -4.88 -34.05 -10.59
CA ASP A 23 -4.69 -32.89 -11.43
C ASP A 23 -5.21 -31.63 -10.72
N HIS A 24 -4.41 -30.58 -10.84
CA HIS A 24 -4.76 -29.18 -10.64
C HIS A 24 -5.22 -28.76 -9.24
N ALA A 25 -4.27 -28.70 -8.31
CA ALA A 25 -4.15 -27.48 -7.51
C ALA A 25 -3.12 -26.57 -8.19
N GLY A 26 -3.50 -26.03 -9.36
CA GLY A 26 -2.96 -24.74 -9.77
C GLY A 26 -3.35 -23.78 -8.66
N HIS A 27 -2.48 -23.63 -7.67
CA HIS A 27 -2.62 -22.67 -6.60
C HIS A 27 -2.73 -21.33 -7.31
N LEU A 28 -3.98 -20.89 -7.43
CA LEU A 28 -4.41 -19.58 -7.83
C LEU A 28 -3.74 -18.60 -6.86
N HIS A 29 -2.54 -18.16 -7.21
CA HIS A 29 -1.90 -17.03 -6.57
C HIS A 29 -2.66 -15.79 -7.06
N SER A 30 -3.83 -15.54 -6.47
CA SER A 30 -4.47 -14.24 -6.54
C SER A 30 -3.56 -13.26 -5.80
N HIS A 31 -2.72 -12.56 -6.55
CA HIS A 31 -1.82 -11.53 -6.03
C HIS A 31 -2.61 -10.42 -5.32
N ILE A 32 -2.73 -10.52 -3.99
CA ILE A 32 -3.15 -9.44 -3.08
C ILE A 32 -1.93 -8.58 -2.71
N HIS A 33 -1.03 -8.27 -3.65
CA HIS A 33 0.17 -7.46 -3.33
C HIS A 33 -0.11 -5.96 -3.29
N ALA A 34 -1.20 -5.48 -3.91
CA ALA A 34 -1.54 -4.06 -3.97
C ALA A 34 -1.83 -3.44 -2.58
N PRO A 35 -2.63 -4.05 -1.68
CA PRO A 35 -2.85 -3.48 -0.35
C PRO A 35 -1.57 -3.43 0.49
N GLU A 36 -0.72 -4.46 0.43
CA GLU A 36 0.55 -4.50 1.17
C GLU A 36 1.51 -3.38 0.71
N ALA A 37 1.58 -3.12 -0.59
CA ALA A 37 2.39 -2.04 -1.14
C ALA A 37 1.87 -0.66 -0.71
N ALA A 38 0.55 -0.44 -0.74
CA ALA A 38 -0.06 0.82 -0.32
C ALA A 38 0.15 1.10 1.17
N GLU A 39 0.01 0.08 2.02
CA GLU A 39 0.28 0.17 3.46
C GLU A 39 1.76 0.46 3.74
N THR A 40 2.67 -0.22 3.03
CA THR A 40 4.12 0.03 3.14
C THR A 40 4.45 1.48 2.75
N ILE A 41 3.92 1.98 1.63
CA ILE A 41 4.12 3.37 1.20
C ILE A 41 3.55 4.34 2.22
N ALA A 42 2.38 4.05 2.81
CA ALA A 42 1.79 4.91 3.84
C ALA A 42 2.67 4.99 5.10
N ALA A 43 3.21 3.86 5.55
CA ALA A 43 4.12 3.80 6.69
C ALA A 43 5.43 4.57 6.40
N LEU A 44 6.03 4.35 5.22
CA LEU A 44 7.23 5.07 4.78
C LEU A 44 7.00 6.58 4.68
N ALA A 45 5.86 7.01 4.14
CA ALA A 45 5.50 8.42 4.04
C ALA A 45 5.40 9.07 5.43
N GLY A 46 4.79 8.38 6.40
CA GLY A 46 4.74 8.86 7.79
C GLY A 46 6.14 9.06 8.38
N GLN A 47 7.00 8.04 8.28
CA GLN A 47 8.37 8.12 8.80
C GLN A 47 9.21 9.20 8.08
N PHE A 48 9.03 9.35 6.77
CA PHE A 48 9.69 10.41 6.01
C PHE A 48 9.28 11.80 6.52
N ILE A 49 7.98 12.03 6.70
CA ILE A 49 7.45 13.32 7.17
C ILE A 49 7.97 13.63 8.57
N ASP A 50 7.94 12.66 9.48
CA ASP A 50 8.43 12.82 10.85
C ASP A 50 9.94 13.12 10.87
N GLY A 51 10.72 12.35 10.09
CA GLY A 51 12.16 12.58 9.92
C GLY A 51 12.48 13.94 9.32
N PHE A 52 11.74 14.35 8.27
CA PHE A 52 11.90 15.65 7.65
C PHE A 52 11.58 16.79 8.63
N LYS A 53 10.50 16.68 9.42
CA LYS A 53 10.14 17.66 10.45
C LYS A 53 11.20 17.76 11.55
N ALA A 54 11.78 16.64 11.97
CA ALA A 54 12.80 16.58 13.01
C ALA A 54 14.22 16.99 12.55
N ALA A 55 14.55 16.85 11.26
CA ALA A 55 15.90 17.10 10.75
C ALA A 55 16.38 18.54 11.00
N ALA A 56 17.60 18.70 11.52
CA ALA A 56 18.19 20.03 11.71
C ALA A 56 18.51 20.72 10.37
N ASP A 57 18.97 19.95 9.39
CA ASP A 57 19.19 20.41 8.01
C ASP A 57 18.23 19.67 7.08
N LYS A 58 17.23 20.41 6.59
CA LYS A 58 16.18 19.89 5.70
C LYS A 58 16.75 19.46 4.34
N MET A 59 17.71 20.22 3.80
CA MET A 59 18.29 19.91 2.49
C MET A 59 19.20 18.70 2.56
N ALA A 60 19.99 18.56 3.64
CA ALA A 60 20.78 17.35 3.87
C ALA A 60 19.89 16.12 4.00
N PHE A 61 18.77 16.22 4.73
CA PHE A 61 17.80 15.14 4.85
C PHE A 61 17.25 14.71 3.47
N LEU A 62 16.80 15.65 2.64
CA LEU A 62 16.27 15.35 1.31
C LEU A 62 17.30 14.65 0.42
N ARG A 63 18.57 15.08 0.48
CA ARG A 63 19.67 14.43 -0.26
C ARG A 63 19.92 13.00 0.24
N LEU A 64 19.95 12.79 1.55
CA LEU A 64 20.12 11.45 2.14
C LEU A 64 18.96 10.52 1.79
N ALA A 65 17.74 11.06 1.73
CA ALA A 65 16.54 10.33 1.35
C ALA A 65 16.39 10.12 -0.17
N GLY A 66 17.40 10.50 -0.97
CA GLY A 66 17.40 10.27 -2.41
C GLY A 66 16.42 11.15 -3.21
N VAL A 67 15.94 12.25 -2.63
CA VAL A 67 15.04 13.17 -3.34
C VAL A 67 15.84 13.90 -4.42
N PRO A 68 15.45 13.80 -5.71
CA PRO A 68 16.16 14.49 -6.77
C PRO A 68 15.96 16.00 -6.62
N LEU A 69 17.06 16.77 -6.69
CA LEU A 69 16.99 18.24 -6.68
C LEU A 69 16.58 18.81 -8.04
N GLU A 70 16.56 17.95 -9.06
CA GLU A 70 16.25 18.28 -10.44
C GLU A 70 15.56 17.11 -11.12
N ILE A 71 14.47 17.39 -11.83
CA ILE A 71 13.70 16.38 -12.59
C ILE A 71 13.55 16.83 -14.04
N GLY A 72 13.31 15.88 -14.94
CA GLY A 72 13.06 16.18 -16.35
C GLY A 72 11.74 16.92 -16.58
N GLY A 73 11.78 17.92 -17.46
CA GLY A 73 10.59 18.61 -17.96
C GLY A 73 9.75 17.75 -18.90
N ALA A 74 8.48 18.11 -19.07
CA ALA A 74 7.60 17.39 -19.99
C ALA A 74 8.07 17.56 -21.45
N GLY A 75 8.06 16.48 -22.24
CA GLY A 75 8.32 16.56 -23.68
C GLY A 75 9.68 17.13 -24.08
N GLY A 76 10.71 16.98 -23.25
CA GLY A 76 12.05 17.54 -23.50
C GLY A 76 12.21 19.00 -23.08
N ALA A 77 11.22 19.58 -22.39
CA ALA A 77 11.33 20.89 -21.76
C ALA A 77 12.51 20.94 -20.76
N PRO A 78 12.99 22.16 -20.43
CA PRO A 78 14.05 22.35 -19.44
C PRO A 78 13.74 21.63 -18.14
N SER A 79 14.80 21.20 -17.47
CA SER A 79 14.68 20.55 -16.18
C SER A 79 14.06 21.48 -15.13
N LEU A 80 13.27 20.88 -14.24
CA LEU A 80 12.68 21.59 -13.12
C LEU A 80 13.54 21.40 -11.88
N LYS A 81 13.73 22.47 -11.12
CA LYS A 81 14.52 22.50 -9.88
C LYS A 81 13.60 22.41 -8.67
N LEU A 82 13.98 21.62 -7.68
CA LEU A 82 13.28 21.58 -6.38
C LEU A 82 13.48 22.92 -5.69
N VAL A 83 12.38 23.61 -5.36
CA VAL A 83 12.42 24.92 -4.72
C VAL A 83 11.66 24.98 -3.41
N ASP A 84 10.70 24.09 -3.19
CA ASP A 84 9.88 24.10 -1.99
C ASP A 84 9.39 22.68 -1.62
N VAL A 85 9.02 22.51 -0.35
CA VAL A 85 8.38 21.30 0.18
C VAL A 85 7.14 21.74 0.95
N THR A 86 5.97 21.28 0.52
CA THR A 86 4.70 21.61 1.15
C THR A 86 4.25 20.49 2.07
N LEU A 87 3.78 20.82 3.27
CA LEU A 87 3.10 19.90 4.18
C LEU A 87 1.65 20.33 4.34
N THR A 88 0.71 19.40 4.13
CA THR A 88 -0.71 19.63 4.38
C THR A 88 -1.23 18.63 5.39
N THR A 89 -2.09 19.11 6.29
CA THR A 89 -2.83 18.26 7.22
C THR A 89 -4.28 18.22 6.78
N GLU A 90 -4.80 17.00 6.64
CA GLU A 90 -6.13 16.73 6.13
C GLU A 90 -6.88 15.76 7.06
N TRP A 91 -8.20 15.90 7.12
CA TRP A 91 -9.07 14.98 7.84
C TRP A 91 -10.16 14.50 6.90
N GLN A 92 -10.29 13.18 6.76
CA GLN A 92 -11.42 12.61 6.05
C GLN A 92 -12.61 12.48 7.02
N VAL A 93 -13.68 13.22 6.75
CA VAL A 93 -14.85 13.30 7.65
C VAL A 93 -16.02 12.41 7.23
N GLY A 94 -15.93 11.74 6.07
CA GLY A 94 -16.96 10.87 5.56
C GLY A 94 -16.67 10.32 4.17
N THR A 95 -17.64 9.61 3.61
CA THR A 95 -17.63 9.12 2.22
C THR A 95 -18.94 9.47 1.53
N ALA A 96 -18.90 9.52 0.20
CA ALA A 96 -20.10 9.69 -0.61
C ALA A 96 -20.11 8.61 -1.70
N SER A 97 -21.24 7.93 -1.86
CA SER A 97 -21.43 6.91 -2.90
C SER A 97 -22.60 7.27 -3.82
N PRO A 98 -22.57 6.89 -5.11
CA PRO A 98 -23.70 7.08 -6.01
C PRO A 98 -24.97 6.41 -5.45
N SER A 99 -26.09 7.13 -5.49
CA SER A 99 -27.38 6.57 -5.12
C SER A 99 -27.94 5.71 -6.28
N PHE A 100 -28.57 4.58 -5.95
CA PHE A 100 -29.11 3.68 -6.98
C PHE A 100 -30.26 4.35 -7.73
N GLY A 101 -30.12 4.47 -9.06
CA GLY A 101 -31.16 5.01 -9.93
C GLY A 101 -31.40 6.53 -9.83
N SER A 102 -30.53 7.28 -9.14
CA SER A 102 -30.63 8.74 -9.08
C SER A 102 -29.30 9.44 -9.38
N ARG A 103 -29.36 10.75 -9.63
CA ARG A 103 -28.17 11.61 -9.82
C ARG A 103 -27.68 12.21 -8.50
N GLU A 104 -28.14 11.66 -7.37
CA GLU A 104 -27.77 12.13 -6.03
C GLU A 104 -26.69 11.23 -5.42
N LEU A 105 -26.02 11.75 -4.39
CA LEU A 105 -25.03 11.02 -3.61
C LEU A 105 -25.60 10.66 -2.24
N SER A 106 -25.34 9.44 -1.79
CA SER A 106 -25.55 9.01 -0.41
C SER A 106 -24.33 9.40 0.41
N TYR A 107 -24.49 10.26 1.42
CA TYR A 107 -23.42 10.70 2.30
C TYR A 107 -23.36 9.87 3.58
N LEU A 108 -22.17 9.37 3.92
CA LEU A 108 -21.89 8.54 5.08
C LEU A 108 -20.80 9.22 5.92
N PRO A 109 -21.16 10.01 6.95
CA PRO A 109 -20.18 10.63 7.82
C PRO A 109 -19.45 9.56 8.64
N PHE A 110 -18.16 9.77 8.89
CA PHE A 110 -17.40 8.90 9.77
C PHE A 110 -17.75 9.21 11.24
N PRO A 111 -17.85 8.19 12.11
CA PRO A 111 -17.83 8.38 13.54
C PRO A 111 -16.61 9.21 13.97
N GLY A 112 -16.75 10.09 14.96
CA GLY A 112 -15.67 10.97 15.42
C GLY A 112 -14.32 10.24 15.65
N PRO A 113 -14.28 9.08 16.33
CA PRO A 113 -13.04 8.32 16.52
C PRO A 113 -12.39 7.77 15.23
N MET A 114 -13.12 7.71 14.11
CA MET A 114 -12.62 7.27 12.81
C MET A 114 -12.09 8.41 11.95
N VAL A 115 -12.31 9.67 12.34
CA VAL A 115 -11.75 10.84 11.66
C VAL A 115 -10.28 10.97 12.06
N ALA A 116 -9.41 10.33 11.27
CA ALA A 116 -7.97 10.38 11.48
C ALA A 116 -7.33 11.55 10.74
N GLU A 117 -6.34 12.16 11.39
CA GLU A 117 -5.42 13.11 10.74
C GLU A 117 -4.59 12.39 9.68
N ARG A 118 -4.43 13.02 8.52
CA ARG A 118 -3.53 12.58 7.45
C ARG A 118 -2.63 13.73 7.08
N THR A 119 -1.33 13.55 7.31
CA THR A 119 -0.32 14.49 6.79
C THR A 119 0.12 14.05 5.41
N ASN A 120 0.12 14.98 4.46
CA ASN A 120 0.63 14.80 3.11
C ASN A 120 1.82 15.74 2.89
N MET A 121 2.67 15.37 1.94
CA MET A 121 3.83 16.17 1.55
C MET A 121 3.93 16.24 0.02
N GLY A 122 4.24 17.43 -0.49
CA GLY A 122 4.49 17.70 -1.89
C GLY A 122 5.89 18.28 -2.11
N LEU A 123 6.61 17.74 -3.08
CA LEU A 123 7.90 18.25 -3.55
C LEU A 123 7.65 19.20 -4.73
N VAL A 124 7.98 20.48 -4.59
CA VAL A 124 7.64 21.51 -5.57
C VAL A 124 8.84 21.79 -6.47
N TYR A 125 8.69 21.43 -7.74
CA TYR A 125 9.66 21.64 -8.79
C TYR A 125 9.20 22.75 -9.72
N VAL A 126 10.13 23.63 -10.13
CA VAL A 126 9.84 24.70 -11.08
C VAL A 126 10.92 24.84 -12.15
N SER A 127 10.49 25.21 -13.35
CA SER A 127 11.30 25.83 -14.40
C SER A 127 10.72 27.21 -14.71
N LEU A 128 11.18 27.86 -15.79
CA LEU A 128 10.59 29.12 -16.23
C LEU A 128 9.14 28.96 -16.71
N ASP A 129 8.81 27.79 -17.27
CA ASP A 129 7.54 27.57 -17.98
C ASP A 129 6.66 26.51 -17.30
N GLU A 130 7.19 25.79 -16.30
CA GLU A 130 6.51 24.67 -15.66
C GLU A 130 6.62 24.71 -14.14
N LYS A 131 5.51 24.44 -13.44
CA LYS A 131 5.47 24.08 -12.02
C LYS A 131 4.89 22.68 -11.89
N ARG A 132 5.60 21.80 -11.19
CA ARG A 132 5.16 20.43 -10.89
C ARG A 132 5.26 20.16 -9.40
N VAL A 133 4.19 19.62 -8.82
CA VAL A 133 4.20 19.13 -7.44
C VAL A 133 4.17 17.61 -7.50
N VAL A 134 5.21 16.98 -6.95
CA VAL A 134 5.29 15.53 -6.83
C VAL A 134 4.83 15.14 -5.44
N ASP A 135 3.78 14.34 -5.36
CA ASP A 135 3.30 13.78 -4.08
C ASP A 135 4.35 12.82 -3.50
N LEU A 136 4.59 12.90 -2.19
CA LEU A 136 5.57 12.06 -1.52
C LEU A 136 5.29 10.57 -1.70
N ARG A 137 4.04 10.12 -1.71
CA ARG A 137 3.71 8.70 -1.91
C ARG A 137 4.01 8.26 -3.34
N ALA A 138 3.79 9.13 -4.32
CA ALA A 138 4.17 8.87 -5.70
C ALA A 138 5.71 8.75 -5.83
N PHE A 139 6.46 9.65 -5.19
CA PHE A 139 7.93 9.54 -5.11
C PHE A 139 8.37 8.23 -4.45
N LEU A 140 7.76 7.85 -3.33
CA LEU A 140 8.10 6.63 -2.59
C LEU A 140 7.76 5.36 -3.35
N ALA A 141 6.69 5.35 -4.16
CA ALA A 141 6.31 4.19 -4.96
C ALA A 141 7.43 3.72 -5.91
N ASP A 142 8.22 4.66 -6.44
CA ASP A 142 9.37 4.36 -7.31
C ASP A 142 10.68 4.21 -6.54
N HIS A 143 10.70 4.57 -5.26
CA HIS A 143 11.89 4.60 -4.42
C HIS A 143 12.36 3.18 -4.03
N PRO A 144 13.67 2.88 -4.01
CA PRO A 144 14.18 1.55 -3.63
C PRO A 144 13.70 1.05 -2.27
N ALA A 145 13.45 1.96 -1.33
CA ALA A 145 12.97 1.61 0.02
C ALA A 145 11.54 1.02 0.05
N ALA A 146 10.74 1.22 -1.00
CA ALA A 146 9.39 0.66 -1.09
C ALA A 146 9.35 -0.68 -1.85
N LYS A 147 10.48 -1.16 -2.37
CA LYS A 147 10.59 -2.45 -3.06
C LYS A 147 10.96 -3.53 -2.02
N PRO A 148 10.26 -4.68 -2.02
CA PRO A 148 10.52 -5.78 -1.08
C PRO A 148 11.88 -6.46 -1.30
#